data_AF-B7S1J1-F1
#
_entry.id   AF-B7S1J1-F1
#
_cell.length_a   1.000
_cell.length_b   1.000
_cell.length_c   1.000
_cell.angle_alpha   90.00
_cell.angle_beta   90.00
_cell.angle_gamma   90.00
#
_symmetry.space_group_name_H-M   'P 1'
#
loop_
_entity.id
_entity.type
_entity.pdbx_description
1 polymer ?
#
loop_
_entity_poly.entity_id
_entity_poly.type
_entity_poly.pdbx_seq_one_letter_code
_entity_poly.pdbx_strand_id
1 'polypeptide(L)' 'MEAVDTDKAIESVDQEQMTEAVTGDGLDYKKAYDSVDMEKASESVDIDKVKEAMGSD' A
#
# COMPACT_ATOMS: atom_id res chain seq x y z
N MET A 1 -10.38 7.79 7.80
CA MET A 1 -9.30 6.79 8.04
C MET A 1 -9.84 5.37 8.10
N GLU A 2 -11.08 5.20 8.54
CA GLU A 2 -11.75 3.91 8.74
C GLU A 2 -12.07 3.11 7.44
N ALA A 3 -11.67 3.61 6.26
CA ALA A 3 -11.86 2.98 4.95
C ALA A 3 -10.59 2.30 4.41
N VAL A 4 -9.49 2.37 5.17
CA VAL A 4 -8.24 1.67 4.86
C VAL A 4 -7.92 0.75 6.02
N ASP A 5 -7.84 -0.54 5.72
CA ASP A 5 -7.34 -1.57 6.63
C ASP A 5 -5.80 -1.52 6.63
N THR A 6 -5.24 -0.94 7.70
CA THR A 6 -3.79 -0.71 7.78
C THR A 6 -3.02 -2.01 7.93
N ASP A 7 -3.60 -3.04 8.57
CA ASP A 7 -2.94 -4.33 8.75
C ASP A 7 -2.81 -5.03 7.39
N LYS A 8 -3.89 -5.09 6.60
CA LYS A 8 -3.83 -5.62 5.22
C LYS A 8 -2.92 -4.81 4.31
N ALA A 9 -2.92 -3.49 4.46
CA ALA A 9 -2.04 -2.63 3.68
C ALA A 9 -0.56 -2.96 3.96
N ILE A 10 -0.19 -3.23 5.21
CA ILE A 10 1.18 -3.65 5.57
C ILE A 10 1.51 -5.03 5.00
N GLU A 11 0.57 -5.97 4.98
CA GLU A 11 0.75 -7.31 4.39
C GLU A 11 0.97 -7.29 2.88
N SER A 12 0.59 -6.19 2.20
CA SER A 12 0.88 -6.00 0.78
C SER A 12 2.32 -5.59 0.48
N VAL A 13 3.12 -5.26 1.50
CA VAL A 13 4.50 -4.81 1.34
C VAL A 13 5.49 -5.92 1.70
N ASP A 14 6.32 -6.30 0.75
CA ASP A 14 7.52 -7.10 1.00
C ASP A 14 8.55 -6.21 1.72
N GLN A 15 8.60 -6.33 3.05
CA GLN A 15 9.47 -5.50 3.87
C GLN A 15 10.96 -5.74 3.60
N GLU A 16 11.35 -6.96 3.22
CA GLU A 16 12.75 -7.26 2.90
C GLU A 16 13.14 -6.54 1.61
N GLN A 17 12.34 -6.70 0.56
CA GLN A 17 12.58 -6.06 -0.73
C GLN A 17 12.50 -4.52 -0.65
N MET A 18 11.55 -3.98 0.12
CA MET A 18 11.44 -2.54 0.37
C MET A 18 12.66 -2.03 1.14
N THR A 19 13.14 -2.78 2.14
CA THR A 19 14.35 -2.42 2.89
C THR A 19 15.56 -2.37 1.96
N GLU A 20 15.74 -3.36 1.09
CA GLU A 20 16.82 -3.35 0.10
C GLU A 20 16.70 -2.18 -0.89
N ALA A 21 15.47 -1.78 -1.25
CA ALA A 21 15.23 -0.66 -2.16
C ALA A 21 15.64 0.70 -1.57
N VAL A 22 15.56 0.86 -0.24
CA VAL A 22 15.85 2.14 0.45
C VAL A 22 17.24 2.20 1.08
N THR A 23 17.92 1.05 1.26
CA THR A 23 19.22 0.96 1.93
C THR A 23 20.43 0.85 1.00
N GLY A 24 20.21 0.71 -0.32
CA GLY A 24 21.28 0.73 -1.31
C GLY A 24 21.99 2.08 -1.44
N ASP A 25 22.90 2.21 -2.42
CA ASP A 25 23.57 3.47 -2.80
C ASP A 25 22.60 4.48 -3.48
N GLY A 26 21.39 4.62 -2.95
CA GLY A 26 20.30 5.41 -3.48
C GLY A 26 18.95 4.72 -3.34
N LEU A 27 17.88 5.48 -3.57
CA LEU A 27 16.52 4.93 -3.61
C LEU A 27 16.28 4.23 -4.95
N ASP A 28 16.11 2.91 -4.92
CA ASP A 28 15.67 2.14 -6.09
C ASP A 28 14.15 2.16 -6.17
N TYR A 29 13.61 3.15 -6.88
CA TYR A 29 12.17 3.31 -7.09
C TYR A 29 11.52 2.10 -7.74
N LYS A 30 12.23 1.40 -8.62
CA LYS A 30 11.67 0.23 -9.28
C LYS A 30 11.50 -0.90 -8.28
N LYS A 31 12.54 -1.17 -7.49
CA LYS A 31 12.46 -2.18 -6.44
C LYS A 31 11.46 -1.83 -5.35
N ALA A 32 11.36 -0.56 -4.97
CA ALA A 32 10.34 -0.09 -4.02
C ALA A 32 8.93 -0.30 -4.58
N TYR A 33 8.71 -0.04 -5.87
CA TYR A 33 7.43 -0.30 -6.52
C TYR A 33 7.14 -1.81 -6.61
N ASP A 34 8.11 -2.62 -7.01
CA ASP A 34 7.99 -4.07 -7.13
C ASP A 34 7.78 -4.76 -5.77
N SER A 35 8.19 -4.12 -4.67
CA SER A 35 7.95 -4.61 -3.30
C SER A 35 6.52 -4.45 -2.81
N VAL A 36 5.65 -3.76 -3.57
CA VAL A 36 4.23 -3.59 -3.25
C VAL A 36 3.38 -4.49 -4.13
N ASP A 37 2.68 -5.44 -3.51
CA ASP A 37 1.65 -6.24 -4.15
C ASP A 37 0.39 -5.39 -4.35
N MET A 38 0.21 -4.87 -5.56
CA MET A 38 -0.90 -3.99 -5.90
C MET A 38 -2.28 -4.68 -5.78
N GLU A 39 -2.35 -6.00 -5.99
CA GLU A 39 -3.61 -6.72 -5.85
C GLU A 39 -4.01 -6.75 -4.37
N LYS A 40 -3.11 -7.17 -3.48
CA LYS A 40 -3.36 -7.16 -2.02
C LYS A 40 -3.57 -5.76 -1.47
N ALA A 41 -2.80 -4.78 -1.94
CA ALA A 41 -2.95 -3.39 -1.52
C ALA A 41 -4.36 -2.88 -1.85
N SER A 42 -4.94 -3.28 -2.98
CA SER A 42 -6.30 -2.89 -3.35
C SER A 42 -7.37 -3.47 -2.41
N GLU A 43 -7.15 -4.68 -1.86
CA GLU A 43 -8.04 -5.32 -0.90
C GLU A 43 -8.05 -4.63 0.48
N SER A 44 -7.04 -3.80 0.76
CA SER A 44 -6.97 -3.01 1.99
C SER A 44 -7.91 -1.80 1.97
N VAL A 45 -8.47 -1.43 0.81
CA VAL A 45 -9.32 -0.25 0.66
C VAL A 45 -10.79 -0.65 0.56
N ASP A 46 -11.61 -0.18 1.50
CA ASP A 46 -13.06 -0.29 1.43
C ASP A 46 -13.60 0.81 0.49
N ILE A 47 -13.77 0.43 -0.77
CA ILE A 47 -14.25 1.33 -1.82
C ILE A 47 -15.64 1.88 -1.53
N ASP A 48 -16.52 1.11 -0.88
CA ASP A 48 -17.88 1.56 -0.60
C ASP A 48 -17.87 2.62 0.50
N LYS A 49 -17.04 2.43 1.52
CA LYS A 49 -16.83 3.44 2.56
C LYS A 49 -16.14 4.71 2.06
N VAL A 50 -15.20 4.57 1.11
CA VAL A 50 -14.62 5.72 0.40
C VAL A 50 -15.70 6.48 -0.36
N LYS A 51 -16.57 5.78 -1.09
CA LYS A 51 -17.69 6.42 -1.82
C LYS A 51 -18.68 7.10 -0.86
N GLU A 52 -19.02 6.49 0.27
CA GLU A 52 -19.87 7.12 1.28
C GLU A 52 -19.25 8.42 1.80
N ALA A 53 -17.95 8.42 2.07
CA ALA A 53 -17.23 9.62 2.51
C ALA A 53 -17.14 10.70 1.42
N MET A 54 -17.08 10.30 0.14
CA MET A 54 -17.02 11.22 -1.00
C MET A 54 -18.39 11.71 -1.48
N GLY A 55 -19.45 10.95 -1.24
CA GLY A 55 -20.83 11.28 -1.59
C GLY A 55 -21.64 11.93 -0.47
N SER A 56 -21.05 12.07 0.71
CA SER A 56 -21.61 12.83 1.84
C SER A 56 -21.29 14.32 1.65
N ASP A 57 -22.06 14.98 0.79
CA ASP A 57 -22.35 16.42 0.83
C ASP A 57 -23.82 16.64 1.20
#